data_AF-A0A7T5RAF5-F1
#
_entry.id   AF-A0A7T5RAF5-F1
#
_cell.length_a   1.000
_cell.length_b   1.000
_cell.length_c   1.000
_cell.angle_alpha   90.00
_cell.angle_beta   90.00
_cell.angle_gamma   90.00
#
_symmetry.space_group_name_H-M   'P 1'
#
loop_
_entity.id
_entity.type
_entity.pdbx_description
1 polymer ?
#
loop_
_entity_poly.entity_id
_entity_poly.type
_entity_poly.pdbx_seq_one_letter_code
_entity_poly.pdbx_strand_id
1 'polypeptide(L)' 'MTKQTILPTKEKFLKIYANLPSLAREEIIYVTEDKDKRPYTWNAVYVEINNNTSLSKSILSYLEKLSII' A
#
# COMPACT_ATOMS: atom_id res chain seq x y z
N MET A 1 13.27 23.86 15.52
CA MET A 1 13.35 23.02 14.30
C MET A 1 12.71 21.69 14.61
N THR A 2 11.46 21.49 14.20
CA THR A 2 10.73 20.23 14.40
C THR A 2 11.42 19.12 13.61
N LYS A 3 11.94 18.09 14.30
CA LYS A 3 12.44 16.88 13.65
C LYS A 3 11.26 16.25 12.91
N GLN A 4 11.30 16.23 11.59
CA GLN A 4 10.33 15.49 10.81
C GLN A 4 10.63 14.00 10.98
N THR A 5 9.79 13.31 11.74
CA THR A 5 9.92 11.86 11.96
C THR A 5 9.61 11.14 10.65
N ILE A 6 10.60 10.44 10.08
CA ILE A 6 10.40 9.58 8.90
C ILE A 6 9.66 8.33 9.37
N LEU A 7 8.44 8.13 8.85
CA LEU A 7 7.63 6.94 9.14
C LEU A 7 8.12 5.72 8.31
N PRO A 8 8.12 4.50 8.87
CA PRO A 8 8.22 3.25 8.12
C PRO A 8 7.15 3.13 7.01
N THR A 9 7.47 2.45 5.90
CA THR A 9 6.59 2.33 4.72
C THR A 9 5.20 1.78 5.04
N LYS A 10 5.10 0.79 5.94
CA LYS A 10 3.81 0.28 6.43
C LYS A 10 2.99 1.36 7.13
N GLU A 11 3.60 2.16 8.00
CA GLU A 11 2.90 3.23 8.72
C GLU A 11 2.42 4.33 7.79
N LYS A 12 3.23 4.67 6.76
CA LYS A 12 2.83 5.62 5.71
C LYS A 12 1.60 5.12 4.95
N PHE A 13 1.62 3.86 4.51
CA PHE A 13 0.48 3.25 3.83
C PHE A 13 -0.78 3.26 4.69
N LEU A 14 -0.69 2.79 5.95
CA LEU A 14 -1.85 2.72 6.86
C LEU A 14 -2.45 4.11 7.12
N LYS A 15 -1.60 5.14 7.25
CA LYS A 15 -2.05 6.52 7.38
C LYS A 15 -2.83 6.99 6.16
N ILE A 16 -2.35 6.70 4.95
CA ILE A 16 -3.06 7.07 3.71
C ILE A 16 -4.37 6.31 3.62
N TYR A 17 -4.34 4.98 3.79
CA TYR A 17 -5.53 4.12 3.74
C TYR A 17 -6.63 4.56 4.71
N ALA A 18 -6.26 4.92 5.95
CA ALA A 18 -7.20 5.39 6.96
C ALA A 18 -7.93 6.69 6.57
N ASN A 19 -7.33 7.52 5.72
CA ASN A 19 -7.89 8.78 5.24
C ASN A 19 -8.66 8.65 3.91
N LEU A 20 -8.67 7.46 3.28
CA LEU A 20 -9.40 7.26 2.03
C LEU A 20 -10.91 7.16 2.27
N PRO A 21 -11.74 7.84 1.44
CA PRO A 21 -13.16 7.59 1.35
C PRO A 21 -13.45 6.12 1.04
N SER A 22 -14.59 5.60 1.49
CA SER A 22 -14.95 4.17 1.31
C SER A 22 -14.90 3.72 -0.14
N LEU A 23 -15.42 4.52 -1.08
CA LEU A 23 -15.42 4.20 -2.51
C LEU A 23 -14.01 4.12 -3.11
N ALA A 24 -13.10 5.01 -2.69
CA ALA A 24 -11.72 5.00 -3.17
C ALA A 24 -10.98 3.72 -2.77
N ARG A 25 -11.43 3.03 -1.72
CA ARG A 25 -10.78 1.78 -1.27
C ARG A 25 -11.00 0.59 -2.21
N GLU A 26 -11.95 0.71 -3.14
CA GLU A 26 -12.22 -0.28 -4.19
C GLU A 26 -11.37 -0.05 -5.45
N GLU A 27 -10.61 1.04 -5.53
CA GLU A 27 -9.74 1.31 -6.68
C GLU A 27 -8.50 0.42 -6.66
N ILE A 28 -8.08 -0.03 -7.85
CA ILE A 28 -6.89 -0.86 -8.07
C ILE A 28 -5.63 0.01 -7.98
N ILE A 29 -4.68 -0.39 -7.14
CA ILE A 29 -3.41 0.35 -6.94
C ILE A 29 -2.16 -0.48 -7.21
N TYR A 30 -2.32 -1.80 -7.36
CA TYR A 30 -1.23 -2.71 -7.59
C TYR A 30 -1.68 -3.82 -8.52
N VAL A 31 -0.78 -4.22 -9.42
CA VAL A 31 -0.97 -5.37 -10.30
C VAL A 31 0.27 -6.23 -10.17
N THR A 32 0.10 -7.54 -9.96
CA THR A 32 1.25 -8.44 -9.83
C THR A 32 2.08 -8.48 -11.11
N GLU A 33 3.40 -8.60 -10.96
CA GLU A 33 4.32 -8.77 -12.08
C GLU A 33 4.35 -10.23 -12.60
N ASP A 34 3.64 -11.14 -11.95
CA ASP A 34 3.51 -12.53 -12.41
C ASP A 34 2.68 -12.64 -13.69
N LYS A 35 2.70 -13.85 -14.28
CA LYS A 35 2.03 -14.13 -15.56
C LYS A 35 0.53 -13.82 -15.54
N ASP A 36 -0.11 -13.92 -14.37
CA ASP A 36 -1.55 -13.78 -14.22
C ASP A 36 -1.99 -12.31 -14.09
N LYS A 37 -1.05 -11.37 -13.86
CA LYS A 37 -1.31 -9.91 -13.74
C LYS A 37 -2.53 -9.60 -12.88
N ARG A 38 -2.59 -10.18 -11.68
CA ARG A 38 -3.72 -10.04 -10.78
C ARG A 38 -3.80 -8.62 -10.22
N PRO A 39 -4.95 -7.93 -10.31
CA PRO A 39 -5.14 -6.62 -9.72
C PRO A 39 -5.45 -6.71 -8.22
N TYR A 40 -4.99 -5.72 -7.47
CA TYR A 40 -5.24 -5.54 -6.05
C TYR A 40 -5.74 -4.13 -5.77
N THR A 41 -6.88 -4.04 -5.07
CA THR A 41 -7.45 -2.78 -4.60
C THR A 41 -6.76 -2.30 -3.32
N TRP A 42 -7.00 -1.05 -2.91
CA TRP A 42 -6.57 -0.58 -1.59
C TRP A 42 -6.99 -1.51 -0.45
N ASN A 43 -8.23 -2.01 -0.45
CA ASN A 43 -8.72 -2.97 0.55
C ASN A 43 -7.91 -4.26 0.55
N ALA A 44 -7.67 -4.85 -0.64
CA ALA A 44 -6.87 -6.07 -0.75
C ALA A 44 -5.43 -5.84 -0.28
N VAL A 45 -4.81 -4.74 -0.70
CA VAL A 45 -3.46 -4.36 -0.26
C VAL A 45 -3.39 -4.13 1.26
N TYR A 46 -4.42 -3.52 1.85
CA TYR A 46 -4.50 -3.36 3.31
C TYR A 46 -4.49 -4.71 4.02
N VAL A 47 -5.25 -5.69 3.54
CA VAL A 47 -5.27 -7.05 4.12
C VAL A 47 -3.87 -7.68 4.05
N GLU A 48 -3.20 -7.61 2.90
CA GLU A 48 -1.84 -8.13 2.71
C GLU A 48 -0.83 -7.47 3.68
N ILE A 49 -0.84 -6.13 3.78
CA ILE A 49 0.08 -5.36 4.63
C ILE A 49 -0.23 -5.56 6.11
N ASN A 50 -1.51 -5.60 6.49
CA ASN A 50 -1.90 -5.80 7.89
C ASN A 50 -1.48 -7.19 8.38
N ASN A 51 -1.57 -8.20 7.52
CA ASN A 51 -1.16 -9.57 7.81
C ASN A 51 0.34 -9.85 7.60
N ASN A 52 1.13 -8.85 7.18
CA ASN A 52 2.57 -8.97 6.93
C ASN A 52 2.95 -10.14 6.00
N THR A 53 2.22 -10.32 4.90
CA THR A 53 2.49 -11.41 3.95
C THR A 53 3.81 -11.18 3.20
N SER A 54 4.29 -12.20 2.47
CA SER A 54 5.43 -12.03 1.57
C SER A 54 5.13 -11.03 0.45
N LEU A 55 3.89 -11.01 -0.05
CA LEU A 55 3.44 -10.10 -1.10
C LEU A 55 3.45 -8.63 -0.64
N SER A 56 3.18 -8.38 0.65
CA SER A 56 3.16 -7.02 1.20
C SER A 56 4.48 -6.28 1.03
N LYS A 57 5.62 -6.98 1.04
CA LYS A 57 6.94 -6.40 0.82
C LYS A 57 7.08 -5.85 -0.60
N SER A 58 6.62 -6.62 -1.59
CA SER A 58 6.62 -6.20 -2.99
C SER A 58 5.67 -5.02 -3.21
N ILE A 59 4.49 -5.06 -2.60
CA ILE A 59 3.51 -3.96 -2.71
C ILE A 59 4.07 -2.66 -2.10
N LEU A 60 4.60 -2.71 -0.87
CA LEU A 60 5.17 -1.53 -0.23
C LEU A 60 6.33 -0.94 -1.02
N SER A 61 7.22 -1.77 -1.57
CA SER A 61 8.32 -1.29 -2.42
C SER A 61 7.79 -0.66 -3.71
N TYR A 62 6.77 -1.24 -4.33
CA TYR A 62 6.15 -0.70 -5.54
C TYR A 62 5.52 0.67 -5.28
N LEU A 63 4.71 0.80 -4.22
CA LEU A 63 4.03 2.06 -3.88
C LEU A 63 5.04 3.16 -3.50
N GLU A 64 6.13 2.81 -2.81
CA GLU A 64 7.22 3.74 -2.47
C GLU A 64 7.96 4.23 -3.73
N LYS A 65 8.26 3.33 -4.68
CA LYS A 65 8.88 3.70 -5.97
C LYS A 65 8.01 4.67 -6.78
N LEU A 66 6.69 4.56 -6.66
CA LEU A 66 5.73 5.46 -7.30
C LEU A 66 5.47 6.74 -6.50
N SER A 67 6.09 6.90 -5.33
CA SER A 67 5.85 8.04 -4.42
C SER A 67 4.37 8.19 -4.02
N ILE A 68 3.62 7.09 -4.01
CA ILE A 68 2.25 7.05 -3.48
C ILE A 68 2.30 7.04 -1.95
N ILE A 69 3.32 6.38 -1.38
CA ILE A 69 3.59 6.32 0.07
C ILE A 69 5.02 6.78 0.37
#